data_AF-A0A0A2KNV5-F1
#
_entry.id   AF-A0A0A2KNV5-F1
#
_cell.length_a   1.000
_cell.length_b   1.000
_cell.length_c   1.000
_cell.angle_alpha   90.00
_cell.angle_beta   90.00
_cell.angle_gamma   90.00
#
_symmetry.space_group_name_H-M   'P 1'
#
loop_
_entity.id
_entity.type
_entity.pdbx_description
1 polymer ?
#
loop_
_entity_poly.entity_id
_entity_poly.type
_entity_poly.pdbx_seq_one_letter_code
_entity_poly.pdbx_strand_id
1 'polypeptide(L)' 'MMINYVENGIKPSCLSATVSSGTYEGETQMLCRWPTRPLWKSNSTFTCVDVRASIDSWTYSFPVFKVPGN' A
#
# COMPACT_ATOMS: atom_id res chain seq x y z
N MET A 1 12.79 5.26 -9.19
CA MET A 1 12.39 4.57 -7.95
C MET A 1 12.57 3.06 -8.06
N MET A 2 11.84 2.37 -8.95
CA MET A 2 11.91 0.91 -9.05
C MET A 2 13.31 0.42 -9.43
N ILE A 3 13.97 1.11 -10.37
CA ILE A 3 15.34 0.81 -10.78
C ILE A 3 16.32 0.87 -9.59
N ASN A 4 16.18 1.87 -8.71
CA ASN A 4 17.05 2.07 -7.55
C ASN A 4 16.81 0.99 -6.47
N TYR A 5 15.57 0.51 -6.34
CA TYR A 5 15.27 -0.66 -5.51
C TYR A 5 15.93 -1.93 -6.04
N VAL A 6 15.89 -2.17 -7.35
CA VAL A 6 16.45 -3.37 -7.99
C VAL A 6 17.98 -3.34 -8.03
N GLU A 7 18.58 -2.17 -8.29
CA GLU A 7 20.02 -2.05 -8.52
C GLU A 7 20.82 -1.72 -7.24
N ASN A 8 20.23 -0.97 -6.30
CA ASN A 8 20.94 -0.49 -5.10
C ASN A 8 20.28 -0.94 -3.79
N GLY A 9 19.21 -1.74 -3.84
CA GLY A 9 18.51 -2.23 -2.64
C GLY A 9 17.78 -1.15 -1.84
N ILE A 10 17.67 0.08 -2.34
CA ILE A 10 17.00 1.17 -1.64
C ILE A 10 15.49 1.00 -1.77
N LYS A 11 14.87 0.44 -0.73
CA LYS A 11 13.42 0.24 -0.67
C LYS A 11 12.70 1.57 -0.42
N PRO A 12 11.81 2.01 -1.31
CA PRO A 12 11.06 3.24 -1.11
C PRO A 12 10.02 3.07 0.01
N SER A 13 9.90 4.08 0.86
CA SER A 13 8.83 4.18 1.87
C SER A 13 7.46 4.45 1.23
N CYS A 14 7.45 5.25 0.15
CA CYS A 14 6.26 5.58 -0.64
C CYS A 14 6.58 5.64 -2.15
N LEU A 15 5.58 5.41 -3.00
CA LEU A 15 5.70 5.50 -4.46
C LEU A 15 5.00 6.76 -4.99
N SER A 16 5.69 7.59 -5.78
CA SER A 16 5.08 8.74 -6.47
C SER A 16 4.16 8.28 -7.59
N ALA A 17 2.93 8.79 -7.61
CA ALA A 17 1.92 8.52 -8.62
C ALA A 17 1.25 9.82 -9.05
N THR A 18 0.85 9.91 -10.32
CA THR A 18 0.13 11.06 -10.87
C THR A 18 -1.36 10.77 -10.90
N VAL A 19 -2.17 11.72 -10.41
CA VAL A 19 -3.63 11.64 -10.50
C VAL A 19 -4.03 11.84 -11.96
N SER A 20 -4.69 10.85 -12.56
CA SER A 20 -5.00 10.85 -14.00
C SER A 20 -6.27 11.59 -14.36
N SER A 21 -7.12 11.96 -13.39
CA SER A 21 -8.42 12.60 -13.64
C SER A 21 -9.05 13.17 -12.37
N GLY A 22 -9.94 14.15 -12.53
CA GLY A 22 -10.74 14.73 -11.44
C GLY A 22 -10.17 16.04 -10.92
N THR A 23 -10.66 16.51 -9.76
CA THR A 23 -10.29 17.83 -9.19
C THR A 23 -8.78 18.02 -9.00
N TYR A 24 -8.06 16.93 -8.79
CA TYR A 24 -6.63 16.92 -8.51
C TYR A 24 -5.81 16.35 -9.68
N GLU A 25 -6.35 16.32 -10.90
CA GLU A 25 -5.65 15.81 -12.07
C GLU A 25 -4.30 16.50 -12.29
N GLY A 26 -3.27 15.69 -12.61
CA GLY A 26 -1.90 16.16 -12.79
C GLY A 26 -1.10 16.28 -11.49
N GLU A 27 -1.75 16.21 -10.32
CA GLU A 27 -1.02 16.23 -9.05
C GLU A 27 -0.21 14.96 -8.83
N THR A 28 0.98 15.12 -8.25
CA THR A 28 1.77 14.00 -7.75
C THR A 28 1.37 13.69 -6.32
N GLN A 29 0.82 12.50 -6.10
CA GLN A 29 0.50 11.98 -4.79
C GLN A 29 1.38 10.77 -4.46
N MET A 30 1.57 10.51 -3.17
CA MET A 30 2.41 9.42 -2.71
C MET A 30 1.54 8.23 -2.28
N LEU A 31 1.90 7.04 -2.73
CA LEU A 31 1.22 5.78 -2.41
C LEU A 31 1.96 5.04 -1.30
N CYS A 32 1.19 4.52 -0.34
CA CYS A 32 1.70 3.62 0.68
C CYS A 32 1.88 2.21 0.14
N ARG A 33 2.90 1.52 0.65
CA ARG A 33 3.13 0.11 0.34
C ARG A 33 2.13 -0.75 1.12
N TRP A 34 1.47 -1.68 0.43
CA TRP A 34 0.65 -2.69 1.10
C TRP A 34 1.47 -3.49 2.15
N PRO A 35 0.90 -3.78 3.34
CA PRO A 35 -0.49 -3.57 3.76
C PRO A 35 -0.78 -2.22 4.42
N THR A 36 0.21 -1.31 4.47
CA THR A 36 0.05 -0.01 5.13
C THR A 36 -0.86 0.92 4.33
N ARG A 37 -1.59 1.78 5.04
CA ARG A 37 -2.51 2.78 4.46
C ARG A 37 -2.09 4.20 4.83
N PRO A 38 -2.42 5.21 4.01
CA PRO A 38 -2.18 6.60 4.37
C PRO A 38 -3.08 7.02 5.53
N LEU A 39 -2.49 7.64 6.54
CA LEU A 39 -3.18 8.34 7.62
C LEU A 39 -2.81 9.83 7.53
N TRP A 40 -3.78 10.65 7.15
CA TRP A 40 -3.62 12.10 7.05
C TRP A 40 -3.50 12.72 8.44
N LYS A 41 -2.46 13.51 8.65
CA LYS A 41 -2.22 14.28 9.88
C LYS A 41 -2.51 15.76 9.71
N SER A 42 -2.53 16.24 8.47
CA SER A 42 -2.92 17.59 8.08
C SER A 42 -3.48 17.57 6.66
N ASN A 43 -3.93 18.73 6.16
CA ASN A 43 -4.41 18.88 4.78
C ASN A 43 -3.39 18.49 3.70
N SER A 44 -2.08 18.45 4.03
CA SER A 44 -1.01 18.22 3.06
C SER A 44 -0.04 17.11 3.43
N THR A 45 -0.18 16.50 4.62
CA THR A 45 0.77 15.48 5.09
C THR A 45 0.06 14.24 5.60
N PHE A 46 0.58 13.08 5.21
CA PHE A 46 0.14 11.79 5.70
C PHE A 46 1.34 10.91 6.09
N THR A 47 1.08 9.90 6.90
CA THR A 47 2.04 8.84 7.23
C THR A 47 1.46 7.48 6.88
N CYS A 48 2.25 6.56 6.36
CA CYS A 48 1.82 5.18 6.13
C CYS A 48 1.80 4.41 7.46
N VAL A 49 0.64 3.86 7.83
CA VAL A 49 0.44 3.17 9.11
C VAL A 49 -0.04 1.74 8.88
N ASP A 50 0.40 0.84 9.76
CA ASP A 50 -0.10 -0.52 9.88
C ASP A 50 -1.23 -0.53 10.91
N VAL A 51 -2.44 -0.82 10.48
CA VAL A 51 -3.62 -0.90 11.36
C VAL A 51 -4.30 -2.22 11.09
N ARG A 52 -4.17 -3.17 12.04
CA ARG A 52 -4.73 -4.53 11.94
C ARG A 52 -6.18 -4.57 11.50
N ALA A 53 -7.04 -3.72 12.09
CA ALA A 53 -8.45 -3.64 11.71
C ALA A 53 -8.66 -3.35 10.20
N SER A 54 -7.76 -2.60 9.58
CA SER A 54 -7.80 -2.32 8.14
C SER A 54 -7.20 -3.43 7.29
N ILE A 55 -6.43 -4.35 7.84
CA ILE A 55 -5.93 -5.53 7.12
C ILE A 55 -7.01 -6.61 7.20
N ASP A 56 -7.50 -6.85 8.41
CA ASP A 56 -8.51 -7.86 8.73
C ASP A 56 -9.82 -7.64 7.94
N SER A 57 -10.15 -6.40 7.57
CA SER A 57 -11.33 -6.12 6.75
C SER A 57 -11.20 -6.59 5.29
N TRP A 58 -9.98 -6.83 4.80
CA TRP A 58 -9.70 -7.27 3.42
C TRP A 58 -9.08 -8.67 3.35
N THR A 59 -8.57 -9.20 4.47
CA THR A 59 -7.96 -10.53 4.53
C THR A 59 -8.88 -11.52 5.24
N TYR A 60 -9.33 -12.54 4.51
CA TYR A 60 -10.09 -13.66 5.06
C TYR A 60 -9.22 -14.92 5.13
N SER A 61 -9.29 -15.64 6.25
CA SER A 61 -8.59 -16.92 6.40
C SER A 61 -9.49 -18.07 5.97
N PHE A 62 -9.18 -18.70 4.83
CA PHE A 62 -9.83 -19.94 4.43
C PHE A 62 -9.19 -21.14 5.15
N PRO A 63 -9.97 -21.98 5.85
CA PRO A 63 -9.44 -23.25 6.35
C PRO A 63 -9.12 -24.16 5.16
N VAL A 64 -7.94 -24.80 5.20
CA VAL A 64 -7.55 -25.84 4.24
C VAL A 64 -8.55 -26.99 4.33
N PHE A 65 -9.12 -27.40 3.20
CA PHE A 65 -9.89 -28.64 3.13
C PHE A 65 -8.94 -29.83 3.40
N LYS A 66 -9.36 -30.77 4.24
CA LYS A 66 -8.64 -32.03 4.38
C LYS A 66 -8.72 -32.77 3.05
N VAL A 67 -7.60 -32.88 2.34
CA VAL A 67 -7.49 -33.80 1.21
C VAL A 67 -7.58 -35.22 1.78
N PRO A 68 -8.50 -36.08 1.32
CA PRO A 68 -8.55 -37.46 1.77
C PRO A 68 -7.20 -38.12 1.47
N GLY A 69 -6.52 -38.60 2.52
CA GLY A 69 -5.29 -39.35 2.39
C GLY A 69 -5.55 -40.69 1.70
N ASN A 70 -4.66 -41.04 0.78
CA ASN A 70 -4.64 -42.31 0.05
C ASN A 70 -4.38 -43.49 1.01
#